data_AF-Q3S6V3-F1
#
_entry.id   AF-Q3S6V3-F1
#
_cell.length_a   1.000
_cell.length_b   1.000
_cell.length_c   1.000
_cell.angle_alpha   90.00
_cell.angle_beta   90.00
_cell.angle_gamma   90.00
#
_symmetry.space_group_name_H-M   'P 1'
#
loop_
_entity.id
_entity.type
_entity.pdbx_description
1 polymer ?
#
loop_
_entity_poly.entity_id
_entity_poly.type
_entity_poly.pdbx_seq_one_letter_code
_entity_poly.pdbx_strand_id
1 'polypeptide(L)'
;RGATGEVIQDVVNIGVGGSDLGPQMVTHALCDFKVKTANPLNVHFVSTMDGSQLSDLLHQLRPETPLFIISSKSFGTIDTLSNAQTVRQWLEKALGKHERVV
;
A
#
# COMPACT_ATOMS: atom_id res chain seq x y z
N ARG A 1 9.80 -1.83 -10.79
CA ARG A 1 10.42 -2.92 -9.99
C ARG A 1 10.66 -2.37 -8.59
N GLY A 2 10.63 -3.20 -7.56
CA GLY A 2 10.89 -2.77 -6.17
C GLY A 2 12.35 -2.38 -5.95
N ALA A 3 12.67 -1.95 -4.72
CA ALA A 3 14.01 -1.47 -4.34
C ALA A 3 15.14 -2.49 -4.62
N THR A 4 14.80 -3.78 -4.55
CA THR A 4 15.71 -4.92 -4.78
C THR A 4 15.71 -5.43 -6.22
N GLY A 5 14.90 -4.85 -7.12
CA GLY A 5 14.73 -5.33 -8.49
C GLY A 5 13.66 -6.41 -8.67
N GLU A 6 12.96 -6.80 -7.61
CA GLU A 6 11.81 -7.72 -7.68
C GLU A 6 10.60 -7.08 -8.39
N VAL A 7 9.70 -7.93 -8.90
CA VAL A 7 8.43 -7.47 -9.51
C VAL A 7 7.47 -7.07 -8.40
N ILE A 8 6.69 -6.01 -8.63
CA ILE A 8 5.65 -5.59 -7.67
C ILE A 8 4.52 -6.63 -7.72
N GLN A 9 4.12 -7.12 -6.55
CA GLN A 9 3.04 -8.12 -6.40
C GLN A 9 1.87 -7.58 -5.57
N ASP A 10 2.09 -6.51 -4.80
CA ASP A 10 1.08 -5.91 -3.93
C ASP A 10 1.04 -4.40 -4.15
N VAL A 11 -0.16 -3.85 -4.31
CA VAL A 11 -0.40 -2.40 -4.27
C VAL A 11 -1.25 -2.12 -3.04
N VAL A 12 -0.80 -1.20 -2.19
CA VAL A 12 -1.50 -0.82 -0.95
C VAL A 12 -1.89 0.65 -1.03
N ASN A 13 -3.18 0.94 -1.16
CA ASN A 13 -3.71 2.30 -1.05
C ASN A 13 -3.88 2.68 0.42
N ILE A 14 -3.25 3.78 0.83
CA ILE A 14 -3.40 4.34 2.18
C ILE A 14 -4.10 5.68 2.03
N GLY A 15 -5.34 5.75 2.48
CA GLY A 15 -6.17 6.94 2.34
C GLY A 15 -7.45 6.77 3.14
N VAL A 16 -8.16 7.87 3.40
CA VAL A 16 -9.44 7.83 4.12
C VAL A 16 -10.53 8.54 3.33
N GLY A 17 -11.79 8.14 3.57
CA GLY A 17 -12.95 8.72 2.91
C GLY A 17 -12.88 8.60 1.40
N GLY A 18 -13.02 9.72 0.68
CA GLY A 18 -13.01 9.73 -0.79
C GLY A 18 -11.69 9.23 -1.43
N SER A 19 -10.57 9.29 -0.70
CA SER A 19 -9.28 8.76 -1.15
C SER A 19 -9.18 7.23 -1.12
N ASP A 20 -10.15 6.56 -0.52
CA ASP A 20 -10.18 5.11 -0.35
C ASP A 20 -11.42 4.49 -1.00
N LEU A 21 -12.60 5.03 -0.67
CA LEU A 21 -13.89 4.49 -1.11
C LEU A 21 -14.04 4.46 -2.64
N GLY A 22 -13.59 5.50 -3.33
CA GLY A 22 -13.65 5.57 -4.80
C GLY A 22 -12.78 4.49 -5.48
N PRO A 23 -11.47 4.48 -5.21
CA PRO A 23 -10.57 3.43 -5.69
C PRO A 23 -11.03 2.01 -5.35
N GLN A 24 -11.51 1.78 -4.13
CA GLN A 24 -12.00 0.48 -3.69
C GLN A 24 -13.24 0.05 -4.48
N MET A 25 -14.21 0.95 -4.65
CA MET A 25 -15.43 0.69 -5.41
C MET A 25 -15.14 0.34 -6.86
N VAL A 26 -14.29 1.11 -7.56
CA VAL A 26 -13.96 0.84 -8.97
C VAL A 26 -13.16 -0.45 -9.12
N THR A 27 -12.21 -0.72 -8.21
CA THR A 27 -11.44 -1.98 -8.23
C THR A 27 -12.35 -3.19 -8.05
N HIS A 28 -13.35 -3.09 -7.18
CA HIS A 28 -14.35 -4.13 -7.01
C HIS A 28 -15.27 -4.26 -8.23
N ALA A 29 -15.79 -3.15 -8.75
CA ALA A 29 -16.71 -3.14 -9.90
C ALA A 29 -16.07 -3.69 -11.19
N LEU A 30 -14.76 -3.54 -11.34
CA LEU A 30 -14.01 -4.00 -12.51
C LEU A 30 -13.25 -5.31 -12.26
N CYS A 31 -13.57 -6.07 -11.20
CA CYS A 31 -12.80 -7.26 -10.82
C CYS A 31 -12.72 -8.34 -11.91
N ASP A 32 -13.78 -8.46 -12.73
CA ASP A 32 -13.84 -9.40 -13.86
C ASP A 32 -12.90 -9.03 -15.02
N PHE A 33 -12.45 -7.77 -15.09
CA PHE A 33 -11.51 -7.28 -16.11
C PHE A 33 -10.05 -7.42 -15.69
N LYS A 34 -9.77 -8.04 -14.54
CA LYS A 34 -8.40 -8.27 -14.05
C LYS A 34 -7.66 -9.19 -15.03
N VAL A 35 -6.60 -8.65 -15.66
CA VAL A 35 -5.72 -9.42 -16.55
C VAL A 35 -4.91 -10.42 -15.74
N LYS A 36 -4.92 -11.69 -16.15
CA LYS A 36 -4.09 -12.73 -15.54
C LYS A 36 -2.65 -12.59 -16.05
N THR A 37 -1.71 -12.45 -15.12
CA THR A 37 -0.28 -12.35 -15.37
C THR A 37 0.45 -13.50 -14.66
N ALA A 38 1.68 -13.82 -15.08
CA ALA A 38 2.49 -14.85 -14.43
C ALA A 38 2.75 -14.56 -12.94
N ASN A 39 2.83 -13.28 -12.58
CA ASN A 39 2.88 -12.79 -11.20
C ASN A 39 1.60 -11.99 -10.93
N PRO A 40 0.60 -12.54 -10.22
CA PRO A 40 -0.63 -11.84 -9.90
C PRO A 40 -0.37 -10.57 -9.07
N LEU A 41 -1.11 -9.50 -9.38
CA LEU A 41 -1.09 -8.26 -8.60
C LEU A 41 -2.27 -8.25 -7.60
N ASN A 42 -1.98 -8.11 -6.32
CA ASN A 42 -2.98 -7.92 -5.27
C ASN A 42 -3.15 -6.42 -4.98
N VAL A 43 -4.37 -6.01 -4.65
CA VAL A 43 -4.68 -4.61 -4.33
C VAL A 43 -5.32 -4.59 -2.94
N HIS A 44 -4.78 -3.76 -2.07
CA HIS A 44 -5.15 -3.64 -0.67
C HIS A 44 -5.53 -2.19 -0.36
N PHE A 45 -6.43 -2.01 0.61
CA PHE A 45 -6.94 -0.70 1.01
C PHE A 45 -6.81 -0.56 2.53
N VAL A 46 -6.16 0.52 2.96
CA VAL A 46 -5.93 0.85 4.37
C VAL A 46 -6.49 2.24 4.66
N SER A 47 -7.52 2.29 5.51
CA SER A 47 -8.25 3.52 5.83
C SER A 47 -8.52 3.75 7.31
N THR A 48 -8.12 2.81 8.18
CA THR A 48 -8.28 2.96 9.63
C THR A 48 -7.01 3.48 10.30
N MET A 49 -7.17 4.29 11.36
CA MET A 49 -6.05 4.81 12.17
C MET A 49 -5.69 3.90 13.36
N ASP A 50 -6.55 2.94 13.70
CA ASP A 50 -6.33 2.02 14.84
C ASP A 50 -5.13 1.08 14.63
N GLY A 51 -4.58 1.05 13.41
CA GLY A 51 -3.33 0.37 13.06
C GLY A 51 -3.46 -1.16 12.93
N SER A 52 -4.58 -1.74 13.36
CA SER A 52 -4.84 -3.18 13.30
C SER A 52 -4.81 -3.68 11.84
N GLN A 53 -5.56 -3.01 10.97
CA GLN A 53 -5.65 -3.29 9.54
C GLN A 53 -4.28 -3.26 8.86
N LEU A 54 -3.50 -2.20 9.12
CA LEU A 54 -2.17 -2.05 8.52
C LEU A 54 -1.21 -3.11 9.07
N SER A 55 -1.22 -3.36 10.37
CA SER A 55 -0.35 -4.35 11.03
C SER A 55 -0.57 -5.76 10.47
N ASP A 56 -1.82 -6.19 10.39
CA ASP A 56 -2.20 -7.51 9.88
C ASP A 56 -1.77 -7.70 8.41
N LEU A 57 -1.89 -6.64 7.61
CA LEU A 57 -1.44 -6.64 6.22
C LEU A 57 0.09 -6.73 6.14
N LEU A 58 0.82 -5.88 6.88
CA LEU A 58 2.29 -5.86 6.86
C LEU A 58 2.93 -7.18 7.32
N HIS A 59 2.24 -7.97 8.15
CA HIS A 59 2.69 -9.32 8.53
C HIS A 59 2.61 -10.35 7.38
N GLN A 60 1.80 -10.08 6.36
CA GLN A 60 1.61 -10.97 5.20
C GLN A 60 2.45 -10.54 3.99
N LEU A 61 2.85 -9.27 3.94
CA LEU A 61 3.61 -8.71 2.82
C LEU A 61 5.10 -9.02 2.90
N ARG A 62 5.70 -9.28 1.73
CA ARG A 62 7.15 -9.25 1.56
C ARG A 62 7.59 -7.80 1.36
N PRO A 63 8.59 -7.27 2.08
CA PRO A 63 9.05 -5.88 1.94
C PRO A 63 9.59 -5.50 0.56
N GLU A 64 10.04 -6.47 -0.24
CA GLU A 64 10.69 -6.22 -1.54
C GLU A 64 9.70 -5.99 -2.69
N THR A 65 8.46 -6.45 -2.54
CA THR A 65 7.44 -6.52 -3.59
C THR A 65 6.22 -5.59 -3.48
N PRO A 66 6.02 -4.73 -2.46
CA PRO A 66 4.84 -3.87 -2.37
C PRO A 66 5.10 -2.48 -2.95
N LEU A 67 4.05 -1.88 -3.51
CA LEU A 67 3.97 -0.46 -3.83
C LEU A 67 2.92 0.18 -2.92
N PHE A 68 3.32 1.16 -2.11
CA PHE A 68 2.41 1.93 -1.28
C PHE A 68 2.02 3.22 -1.99
N ILE A 69 0.71 3.50 -2.04
CA ILE A 69 0.14 4.73 -2.63
C ILE A 69 -0.46 5.54 -1.48
N ILE A 70 0.10 6.72 -1.22
CA ILE A 70 -0.40 7.63 -0.19
C ILE A 70 -1.43 8.58 -0.82
N SER A 71 -2.70 8.36 -0.52
CA SER A 71 -3.84 9.04 -1.13
C SER A 71 -4.47 10.02 -0.14
N SER A 72 -4.12 11.30 -0.25
CA SER A 72 -4.73 12.38 0.56
C SER A 72 -4.86 13.66 -0.26
N LYS A 73 -6.05 14.26 -0.26
CA LYS A 73 -6.32 15.53 -0.96
C LYS A 73 -5.42 16.67 -0.49
N SER A 74 -5.21 16.78 0.82
CA SER A 74 -4.41 17.85 1.42
C SER A 74 -2.97 17.44 1.71
N PHE A 75 -2.66 16.14 1.63
CA PHE A 75 -1.41 15.55 2.12
C PHE A 75 -1.13 15.86 3.61
N GLY A 76 -2.15 16.25 4.36
CA GLY A 76 -2.09 16.63 5.77
C GLY A 76 -3.05 15.82 6.65
N THR A 77 -3.74 14.83 6.08
CA THR A 77 -4.67 13.98 6.83
C THR A 77 -3.90 13.13 7.84
N ILE A 78 -4.15 13.33 9.13
CA ILE A 78 -3.38 12.73 10.24
C ILE A 78 -3.37 11.20 10.15
N ASP A 79 -4.53 10.59 9.93
CA ASP A 79 -4.71 9.14 9.82
C ASP A 79 -3.86 8.55 8.68
N THR A 80 -3.90 9.18 7.50
CA THR A 80 -3.13 8.78 6.32
C THR A 80 -1.63 8.95 6.55
N LEU A 81 -1.20 10.07 7.12
CA LEU A 81 0.22 10.34 7.39
C LEU A 81 0.79 9.40 8.46
N SER A 82 0.01 9.09 9.50
CA SER A 82 0.40 8.14 10.54
C SER A 82 0.66 6.75 9.95
N ASN A 83 -0.26 6.25 9.11
CA ASN A 83 -0.07 4.97 8.40
C ASN A 83 1.13 5.01 7.44
N ALA A 84 1.32 6.12 6.70
CA ALA A 84 2.47 6.30 5.81
C ALA A 84 3.80 6.25 6.58
N GLN A 85 3.87 6.86 7.76
CA GLN A 85 5.05 6.82 8.63
C GLN A 85 5.33 5.40 9.13
N THR A 86 4.30 4.67 9.55
CA THR A 86 4.42 3.25 9.97
C THR A 86 4.97 2.39 8.85
N VAL A 87 4.44 2.51 7.63
CA VAL A 87 4.93 1.78 6.45
C VAL A 87 6.38 2.12 6.15
N ARG A 88 6.74 3.40 6.18
CA ARG A 88 8.11 3.84 5.94
C ARG A 88 9.07 3.23 6.96
N GLN A 89 8.72 3.24 8.24
CA GLN A 89 9.54 2.62 9.29
C GLN A 89 9.68 1.11 9.09
N TRP A 90 8.60 0.43 8.68
CA TRP A 90 8.61 -0.99 8.37
C TRP A 90 9.55 -1.31 7.19
N LEU A 91 9.47 -0.54 6.10
CA LEU A 91 10.36 -0.66 4.94
C LEU A 91 11.83 -0.37 5.30
N GLU A 92 12.11 0.72 6.02
CA GLU A 92 13.46 1.08 6.45
C GLU A 92 14.07 0.01 7.38
N LYS A 93 13.26 -0.62 8.23
CA LYS A 93 13.70 -1.72 9.11
C LYS A 93 14.04 -2.98 8.32
N ALA A 94 13.29 -3.29 7.27
CA ALA A 94 13.48 -4.49 6.48
C ALA A 94 14.59 -4.36 5.41
N LEU A 95 14.66 -3.21 4.73
CA LEU A 95 15.50 -3.00 3.55
C LEU A 95 16.65 -2.02 3.79
N GLY A 96 16.70 -1.36 4.94
CA GLY A 96 17.69 -0.33 5.26
C GLY A 96 17.35 1.05 4.68
N LYS A 97 18.05 2.09 5.16
CA LYS A 97 17.80 3.48 4.76
C LYS A 97 18.60 3.85 3.52
N HIS A 98 17.91 3.96 2.38
CA HIS A 98 18.50 4.44 1.12
C HIS A 98 17.40 4.97 0.18
N GLU A 99 17.78 5.78 -0.82
CA GLU A 99 16.85 6.49 -1.73
C GLU A 99 15.83 5.59 -2.45
N ARG A 100 16.06 4.28 -2.54
CA ARG A 100 15.15 3.36 -3.21
C ARG A 100 14.02 2.83 -2.32
N VAL A 101 14.10 3.08 -1.01
CA VAL A 101 13.16 2.59 0.02
C VAL A 101 12.19 3.69 0.48
N VAL A 102 12.48 4.96 0.16
CA VAL A 102 11.73 6.15 0.61
C VAL A 102 11.16 6.91 -0.58
#